data_AF-A0A6A6X2H5-F1
#
_entry.id   AF-A0A6A6X2H5-F1
#
_cell.length_a   1.000
_cell.length_b   1.000
_cell.length_c   1.000
_cell.angle_alpha   90.00
_cell.angle_beta   90.00
_cell.angle_gamma   90.00
#
_symmetry.space_group_name_H-M   'P 1'
#
loop_
_entity.id
_entity.type
_entity.pdbx_description
1 polymer ?
#
loop_
_entity_poly.entity_id
_entity_poly.type
_entity_poly.pdbx_seq_one_letter_code
_entity_poly.pdbx_strand_id
1 'polypeptide(L)'
;MDTQIAIYGKRSCLELCRAMATRFPRELRNLVYEHLTANSSPISVDDDHITYEQSGCYGFTHSDFLSKQLFAYPAFVGRENCQEILEIYLQKNTFCLNDSYRLGGFFRTAKPFVMVPGAPLLAPIDFVRNLIIKIRGDVLKPLMLPSLSDLENANFDHALWLNPRKIPRPSDKLFDSLQPLFLIKHPKGFWLQLAILANSREELEGILEGMRPIYSRLKDTGFKVEVTFGAVEKIHYVEHLTGFFECSREDWDAIIEAYFVAEPDLAIEDIADPGTRYLVSNAREQFPGWSVRYLLQYTQEEPAMFSGFYDDDSDIDEMERNWNEAFLPSTFGSNTM
;
A
#
# COMPACT_ATOMS: atom_id res chain seq x y z
N MET A 1 -16.53 -43.05 -5.56
CA MET A 1 -15.10 -43.42 -5.49
C MET A 1 -14.30 -42.28 -4.86
N ASP A 2 -14.53 -41.04 -5.32
CA ASP A 2 -13.84 -39.83 -4.85
C ASP A 2 -13.94 -39.57 -3.34
N THR A 3 -15.08 -39.88 -2.70
CA THR A 3 -15.25 -39.72 -1.25
C THR A 3 -14.35 -40.65 -0.43
N GLN A 4 -14.11 -41.88 -0.89
CA GLN A 4 -13.25 -42.83 -0.17
C GLN A 4 -11.77 -42.45 -0.30
N ILE A 5 -11.35 -41.95 -1.47
CA ILE A 5 -10.00 -41.44 -1.72
C ILE A 5 -9.74 -40.22 -0.82
N ALA A 6 -10.69 -39.28 -0.72
CA ALA A 6 -10.57 -38.12 0.16
C ALA A 6 -10.47 -38.51 1.64
N ILE A 7 -11.27 -39.48 2.11
CA ILE A 7 -11.21 -39.98 3.48
C ILE A 7 -9.85 -40.63 3.77
N TYR A 8 -9.35 -41.46 2.84
CA TYR A 8 -8.05 -42.09 2.99
C TYR A 8 -6.92 -41.05 3.03
N GLY A 9 -6.91 -40.10 2.09
CA GLY A 9 -5.91 -39.02 2.05
C GLY A 9 -5.88 -38.18 3.32
N LYS A 10 -7.05 -37.82 3.85
CA LYS A 10 -7.18 -37.12 5.14
C LYS A 10 -6.57 -37.92 6.28
N ARG A 11 -6.87 -39.22 6.36
CA ARG A 11 -6.34 -40.11 7.41
C ARG A 11 -4.82 -40.24 7.32
N SER A 12 -4.27 -40.49 6.12
CA SER A 12 -2.83 -40.61 5.91
C SER A 12 -2.08 -39.32 6.26
N CYS A 13 -2.64 -38.16 5.91
CA CYS A 13 -2.08 -36.86 6.28
C CYS A 13 -2.01 -36.70 7.81
N LEU A 14 -3.10 -37.05 8.52
CA LEU A 14 -3.15 -36.97 9.97
C LEU A 14 -2.14 -37.93 10.64
N GLU A 15 -2.02 -39.15 10.13
CA GLU A 15 -1.04 -40.14 10.63
C GLU A 15 0.41 -39.63 10.44
N LEU A 16 0.72 -39.06 9.27
CA LEU A 16 2.02 -38.43 9.01
C LEU A 16 2.29 -37.26 9.96
N CYS A 17 1.32 -36.36 10.13
CA CYS A 17 1.44 -35.21 11.02
C CYS A 17 1.69 -35.62 12.48
N ARG A 18 0.99 -36.65 12.96
CA ARG A 18 1.23 -37.21 14.30
C ARG A 18 2.61 -37.86 14.43
N ALA A 19 3.05 -38.59 13.40
CA ALA A 19 4.38 -39.18 13.38
C ALA A 19 5.47 -38.09 13.42
N MET A 20 5.30 -36.99 12.68
CA MET A 20 6.22 -35.84 12.75
C MET A 20 6.23 -35.20 14.15
N ALA A 21 5.05 -34.97 14.75
CA ALA A 21 4.92 -34.36 16.08
C ALA A 21 5.65 -35.15 17.17
N THR A 22 5.61 -36.48 17.08
CA THR A 22 6.21 -37.40 18.07
C THR A 22 7.69 -37.68 17.85
N ARG A 23 8.18 -37.59 16.61
CA ARG A 23 9.55 -37.98 16.26
C ARG A 23 10.51 -36.80 16.10
N PHE A 24 10.01 -35.63 15.73
CA PHE A 24 10.85 -34.47 15.48
C PHE A 24 10.70 -33.43 16.59
N PRO A 25 11.80 -32.79 17.03
CA PRO A 25 11.74 -31.63 17.90
C PRO A 25 11.05 -30.46 17.18
N ARG A 26 10.50 -29.51 17.94
CA ARG A 26 9.68 -28.42 17.42
C ARG A 26 10.42 -27.59 16.37
N GLU A 27 11.72 -27.38 16.55
CA GLU A 27 12.57 -26.59 15.66
C GLU A 27 12.64 -27.21 14.26
N LEU A 28 12.75 -28.54 14.15
CA LEU A 28 12.73 -29.22 12.86
C LEU A 28 11.33 -29.21 12.24
N ARG A 29 10.27 -29.26 13.05
CA ARG A 29 8.90 -29.13 12.56
C ARG A 29 8.65 -27.73 12.01
N ASN A 30 9.16 -26.70 12.67
CA ASN A 30 9.05 -25.32 12.20
C ASN A 30 9.64 -25.16 10.80
N LEU A 31 10.78 -25.80 10.47
CA LEU A 31 11.33 -25.76 9.10
C LEU A 31 10.35 -26.32 8.06
N VAL A 32 9.64 -27.41 8.39
CA VAL A 32 8.62 -27.97 7.50
C VAL A 32 7.42 -27.02 7.39
N TYR A 33 6.97 -26.46 8.51
CA TYR A 33 5.84 -25.53 8.55
C TYR A 33 6.16 -24.23 7.81
N GLU A 34 7.40 -23.76 7.88
CA GLU A 34 7.89 -22.62 7.11
C GLU A 34 7.78 -22.89 5.62
N HIS A 35 8.28 -24.02 5.13
CA HIS A 35 8.11 -24.39 3.71
C HIS A 35 6.66 -24.58 3.29
N LEU A 36 5.79 -25.03 4.20
CA LEU A 36 4.37 -25.22 3.92
C LEU A 36 3.59 -23.91 3.84
N THR A 37 3.98 -22.91 4.62
CA THR A 37 3.19 -21.70 4.86
C THR A 37 3.80 -20.43 4.28
N ALA A 38 5.08 -20.44 3.94
CA ALA A 38 5.78 -19.26 3.41
C ALA A 38 5.23 -18.89 2.04
N ASN A 39 4.65 -17.70 1.96
CA ASN A 39 4.30 -17.04 0.72
C ASN A 39 5.35 -15.97 0.41
N SER A 40 5.83 -15.93 -0.83
CA SER A 40 6.74 -14.90 -1.28
C SER A 40 6.06 -13.54 -1.42
N SER A 41 4.75 -13.54 -1.67
CA SER A 41 3.96 -12.33 -1.88
C SER A 41 3.27 -11.88 -0.59
N PRO A 42 3.17 -10.57 -0.32
CA PRO A 42 2.41 -10.06 0.81
C PRO A 42 0.94 -10.51 0.78
N ILE A 43 0.42 -10.94 1.93
CA ILE A 43 -0.97 -11.39 2.09
C ILE A 43 -1.84 -10.21 2.50
N SER A 44 -2.85 -9.88 1.69
CA SER A 44 -3.79 -8.81 2.03
C SER A 44 -4.66 -9.23 3.22
N VAL A 45 -4.71 -8.38 4.25
CA VAL A 45 -5.59 -8.59 5.40
C VAL A 45 -7.03 -8.13 5.12
N ASP A 46 -7.20 -7.29 4.10
CA ASP A 46 -8.49 -6.73 3.75
C ASP A 46 -9.35 -7.75 2.99
N ASP A 47 -10.56 -8.01 3.49
CA ASP A 47 -11.55 -8.94 2.90
C ASP A 47 -12.13 -8.44 1.56
N ASP A 48 -11.87 -7.17 1.21
CA ASP A 48 -12.43 -6.57 0.02
C ASP A 48 -11.54 -6.80 -1.20
N HIS A 49 -12.10 -7.45 -2.23
CA HIS A 49 -11.62 -7.45 -3.61
C HIS A 49 -11.65 -6.04 -4.24
N ILE A 50 -11.47 -4.96 -3.48
CA ILE A 50 -11.27 -3.63 -4.04
C ILE A 50 -9.91 -3.67 -4.73
N THR A 51 -10.00 -3.96 -6.03
CA THR A 51 -8.99 -3.90 -7.06
C THR A 51 -8.24 -2.58 -6.97
N TYR A 52 -7.20 -2.55 -6.16
CA TYR A 52 -6.07 -1.67 -6.41
C TYR A 52 -5.15 -2.43 -7.34
N GLU A 53 -5.31 -2.23 -8.66
CA GLU A 53 -4.35 -2.71 -9.66
C GLU A 53 -2.95 -2.08 -9.47
N GLN A 54 -2.86 -1.02 -8.65
CA GLN A 54 -1.63 -0.26 -8.37
C GLN A 54 -0.97 -0.62 -7.02
N SER A 55 -1.46 -1.64 -6.33
CA SER A 55 -1.18 -1.82 -4.90
C SER A 55 0.03 -2.70 -4.58
N GLY A 56 0.63 -3.37 -5.57
CA GLY A 56 1.72 -4.34 -5.38
C GLY A 56 1.35 -5.60 -4.58
N CYS A 57 0.28 -5.57 -3.78
CA CYS A 57 -0.28 -6.70 -3.05
C CYS A 57 -1.19 -7.51 -4.02
N TYR A 58 -0.57 -8.22 -4.97
CA TYR A 58 -1.27 -9.22 -5.80
C TYR A 58 -1.47 -10.51 -4.98
N GLY A 59 -2.68 -11.07 -4.99
CA GLY A 59 -2.82 -12.51 -4.73
C GLY A 59 -4.10 -12.96 -4.05
N PHE A 60 -4.21 -12.79 -2.73
CA PHE A 60 -5.26 -13.46 -1.95
C PHE A 60 -5.55 -12.67 -0.67
N THR A 61 -6.83 -12.63 -0.26
CA THR A 61 -7.16 -12.20 1.10
C THR A 61 -6.65 -13.25 2.08
N HIS A 62 -6.36 -12.83 3.31
CA HIS A 62 -5.95 -13.74 4.39
C HIS A 62 -6.95 -14.91 4.53
N SER A 63 -8.25 -14.62 4.43
CA SER A 63 -9.31 -15.61 4.49
C SER A 63 -9.31 -16.57 3.29
N ASP A 64 -9.14 -16.05 2.06
CA ASP A 64 -9.06 -16.87 0.86
C ASP A 64 -7.85 -17.80 0.86
N PHE A 65 -6.73 -17.31 1.39
CA PHE A 65 -5.54 -18.13 1.53
C PHE A 65 -5.83 -19.29 2.48
N LEU A 66 -6.22 -19.00 3.73
CA LEU A 66 -6.42 -20.06 4.74
C LEU A 66 -7.53 -21.05 4.38
N SER A 67 -8.64 -20.59 3.79
CA SER A 67 -9.76 -21.46 3.40
C SER A 67 -9.39 -22.50 2.32
N LYS A 68 -8.33 -22.26 1.55
CA LYS A 68 -7.83 -23.20 0.54
C LYS A 68 -6.75 -24.14 1.07
N GLN A 69 -6.21 -23.86 2.25
CA GLN A 69 -5.07 -24.61 2.80
C GLN A 69 -5.52 -25.70 3.78
N LEU A 70 -5.31 -26.96 3.40
CA LEU A 70 -5.67 -28.12 4.24
C LEU A 70 -4.97 -28.11 5.61
N PHE A 71 -3.80 -27.48 5.72
CA PHE A 71 -3.07 -27.36 6.98
C PHE A 71 -3.77 -26.49 8.03
N ALA A 72 -4.67 -25.59 7.61
CA ALA A 72 -5.45 -24.77 8.52
C ALA A 72 -6.56 -25.57 9.21
N TYR A 73 -6.89 -26.76 8.71
CA TYR A 73 -7.98 -27.60 9.22
C TYR A 73 -7.44 -28.67 10.18
N PRO A 74 -7.80 -28.63 11.49
CA PRO A 74 -7.36 -29.64 12.45
C PRO A 74 -7.76 -31.07 12.09
N ALA A 75 -8.82 -31.22 11.29
CA ALA A 75 -9.28 -32.52 10.85
C ALA A 75 -8.26 -33.24 9.92
N PHE A 76 -7.35 -32.50 9.28
CA PHE A 76 -6.32 -33.04 8.39
C PHE A 76 -4.97 -33.19 9.08
N VAL A 77 -4.59 -32.24 9.94
CA VAL A 77 -3.24 -32.22 10.54
C VAL A 77 -3.21 -32.47 12.05
N GLY A 78 -4.36 -32.48 12.71
CA GLY A 78 -4.49 -32.54 14.17
C GLY A 78 -4.49 -31.15 14.80
N ARG A 79 -5.12 -31.00 15.97
CA ARG A 79 -5.31 -29.68 16.61
C ARG A 79 -4.00 -29.01 17.02
N GLU A 80 -3.09 -29.76 17.63
CA GLU A 80 -1.80 -29.25 18.10
C GLU A 80 -0.93 -28.80 16.92
N ASN A 81 -0.76 -29.65 15.90
CA ASN A 81 0.00 -29.28 14.70
C ASN A 81 -0.65 -28.13 13.93
N CYS A 82 -1.99 -28.12 13.82
CA CYS A 82 -2.71 -27.00 13.21
C CYS A 82 -2.35 -25.68 13.90
N GLN A 83 -2.31 -25.67 15.23
CA GLN A 83 -1.88 -24.51 15.99
C GLN A 83 -0.43 -24.11 15.67
N GLU A 84 0.52 -25.04 15.76
CA GLU A 84 1.94 -24.75 15.49
C GLU A 84 2.14 -24.22 14.06
N ILE A 85 1.45 -24.79 13.07
CA ILE A 85 1.52 -24.36 11.66
C ILE A 85 0.98 -22.94 11.51
N LEU A 86 -0.17 -22.62 12.13
CA LEU A 86 -0.76 -21.28 12.04
C LEU A 86 0.07 -20.21 12.77
N GLU A 87 0.74 -20.58 13.88
CA GLU A 87 1.71 -19.71 14.55
C GLU A 87 2.88 -19.36 13.61
N ILE A 88 3.43 -20.36 12.91
CA ILE A 88 4.51 -20.17 11.94
C ILE A 88 4.04 -19.35 10.73
N TYR A 89 2.84 -19.62 10.22
CA TYR A 89 2.22 -18.84 9.15
C TYR A 89 2.17 -17.35 9.49
N LEU A 90 1.71 -16.99 10.70
CA LEU A 90 1.66 -15.59 11.15
C LEU A 90 3.07 -14.98 11.34
N GLN A 91 4.04 -15.77 11.79
CA GLN A 91 5.41 -15.29 12.03
C GLN A 91 6.19 -15.03 10.73
N LYS A 92 5.94 -15.81 9.69
CA LYS A 92 6.83 -15.88 8.51
C LYS A 92 6.33 -15.11 7.32
N ASN A 93 5.02 -14.97 7.21
CA ASN A 93 4.43 -14.20 6.12
C ASN A 93 4.45 -12.71 6.41
N THR A 94 4.47 -11.94 5.32
CA THR A 94 4.26 -10.49 5.34
C THR A 94 2.79 -10.19 5.11
N PHE A 95 2.19 -9.45 6.04
CA PHE A 95 0.80 -9.04 5.92
C PHE A 95 0.71 -7.61 5.39
N CYS A 96 -0.21 -7.35 4.47
CA CYS A 96 -0.45 -6.05 3.84
C CYS A 96 -1.80 -5.52 4.32
N LEU A 97 -1.78 -4.39 5.01
CA LEU A 97 -2.96 -3.60 5.37
C LEU A 97 -3.03 -2.41 4.43
N ASN A 98 -4.11 -2.27 3.66
CA ASN A 98 -4.26 -1.14 2.75
C ASN A 98 -4.66 0.16 3.47
N ASP A 99 -4.86 0.10 4.78
CA ASP A 99 -5.32 1.23 5.59
C ASP A 99 -4.90 1.04 7.06
N SER A 100 -4.15 2.01 7.62
CA SER A 100 -3.70 1.98 9.01
C SER A 100 -4.84 1.93 10.02
N TYR A 101 -6.01 2.47 9.70
CA TYR A 101 -7.16 2.47 10.62
C TYR A 101 -7.73 1.06 10.82
N ARG A 102 -7.41 0.12 9.94
CA ARG A 102 -7.81 -1.29 10.07
C ARG A 102 -6.90 -2.09 11.00
N LEU A 103 -5.76 -1.52 11.40
CA LEU A 103 -4.77 -2.19 12.25
C LEU A 103 -5.36 -2.68 13.58
N GLY A 104 -6.16 -1.83 14.25
CA GLY A 104 -6.82 -2.19 15.50
C GLY A 104 -7.81 -3.36 15.32
N GLY A 105 -8.52 -3.39 14.19
CA GLY A 105 -9.38 -4.51 13.81
C GLY A 105 -8.58 -5.79 13.57
N PHE A 106 -7.49 -5.72 12.81
CA PHE A 106 -6.65 -6.87 12.51
C PHE A 106 -6.07 -7.53 13.77
N PHE A 107 -5.51 -6.75 14.70
CA PHE A 107 -4.94 -7.32 15.91
C PHE A 107 -5.98 -7.85 16.91
N ARG A 108 -7.19 -7.28 16.92
CA ARG A 108 -8.28 -7.73 17.79
C ARG A 108 -9.09 -8.89 17.23
N THR A 109 -9.16 -9.03 15.91
CA THR A 109 -10.02 -10.02 15.27
C THR A 109 -9.24 -11.25 14.84
N ALA A 110 -9.56 -12.41 15.43
CA ALA A 110 -9.16 -13.71 14.90
C ALA A 110 -10.04 -14.14 13.71
N LYS A 111 -10.70 -13.19 13.02
CA LYS A 111 -11.72 -13.41 11.97
C LYS A 111 -11.28 -14.42 10.91
N PRO A 112 -10.04 -14.37 10.36
CA PRO A 112 -9.61 -15.35 9.37
C PRO A 112 -9.61 -16.79 9.91
N PHE A 113 -9.34 -16.98 11.20
CA PHE A 113 -9.37 -18.28 11.85
C PHE A 113 -10.79 -18.75 12.18
N VAL A 114 -11.73 -17.82 12.41
CA VAL A 114 -13.15 -18.15 12.62
C VAL A 114 -13.76 -18.81 11.37
N MET A 115 -13.26 -18.47 10.18
CA MET A 115 -13.74 -19.05 8.92
C MET A 115 -13.21 -20.47 8.66
N VAL A 116 -12.27 -20.96 9.46
CA VAL A 116 -11.73 -22.32 9.36
C VAL A 116 -12.30 -23.18 10.49
N PRO A 117 -13.22 -24.13 10.20
CA PRO A 117 -13.89 -24.93 11.23
C PRO A 117 -12.92 -25.67 12.15
N GLY A 118 -13.02 -25.36 13.44
CA GLY A 118 -12.24 -25.98 14.51
C GLY A 118 -10.80 -25.47 14.65
N ALA A 119 -10.36 -24.55 13.79
CA ALA A 119 -9.03 -23.95 13.90
C ALA A 119 -8.87 -23.24 15.26
N PRO A 120 -7.65 -23.27 15.83
CA PRO A 120 -7.35 -22.53 17.05
C PRO A 120 -7.45 -21.02 16.79
N LEU A 121 -8.04 -20.29 17.74
CA LEU A 121 -8.11 -18.84 17.69
C LEU A 121 -6.75 -18.28 18.13
N LEU A 122 -5.96 -17.82 17.17
CA LEU A 122 -4.69 -17.14 17.43
C LEU A 122 -4.89 -15.63 17.32
N ALA A 123 -4.36 -14.89 18.29
CA ALA A 123 -4.33 -13.44 18.24
C ALA A 123 -3.13 -13.00 17.37
N PRO A 124 -3.34 -12.32 16.22
CA PRO A 124 -2.24 -11.95 15.32
C PRO A 124 -1.14 -11.14 16.00
N ILE A 125 -1.51 -10.30 16.96
CA ILE A 125 -0.61 -9.43 17.74
C ILE A 125 0.52 -10.17 18.47
N ASP A 126 0.33 -11.45 18.77
CA ASP A 126 1.32 -12.28 19.47
C ASP A 126 2.40 -12.82 18.52
N PHE A 127 1.99 -13.11 17.28
CA PHE A 127 2.79 -13.93 16.36
C PHE A 127 3.31 -13.16 15.14
N VAL A 128 2.60 -12.14 14.66
CA VAL A 128 3.02 -11.38 13.47
C VAL A 128 4.41 -10.77 13.68
N ARG A 129 5.23 -10.83 12.64
CA ARG A 129 6.58 -10.24 12.60
C ARG A 129 6.83 -9.32 11.43
N ASN A 130 6.06 -9.44 10.34
CA ASN A 130 6.27 -8.66 9.13
C ASN A 130 4.95 -8.02 8.71
N LEU A 131 4.93 -6.70 8.59
CA LEU A 131 3.73 -5.96 8.25
C LEU A 131 4.04 -4.79 7.32
N ILE A 132 3.23 -4.65 6.28
CA ILE A 132 3.16 -3.48 5.41
C ILE A 132 1.86 -2.76 5.75
N ILE A 133 1.94 -1.49 6.11
CA ILE A 133 0.77 -0.65 6.36
C ILE A 133 0.79 0.49 5.36
N LYS A 134 -0.28 0.61 4.57
CA LYS A 134 -0.48 1.78 3.73
C LYS A 134 -1.06 2.92 4.56
N ILE A 135 -0.36 4.05 4.50
CA ILE A 135 -0.75 5.30 5.15
C ILE A 135 -1.33 6.18 4.06
N ARG A 136 -2.61 6.54 4.17
CA ARG A 136 -3.27 7.40 3.19
C ARG A 136 -3.22 8.84 3.64
N GLY A 137 -2.85 9.71 2.71
CA GLY A 137 -2.69 11.13 2.88
C GLY A 137 -3.93 11.97 2.62
N ASP A 138 -5.13 11.38 2.54
CA ASP A 138 -6.42 12.07 2.44
C ASP A 138 -6.82 12.87 3.71
N VAL A 139 -5.79 13.47 4.30
CA VAL A 139 -5.73 14.59 5.22
C VAL A 139 -6.20 15.84 4.49
N LEU A 140 -7.49 16.13 4.59
CA LEU A 140 -7.94 17.50 4.35
C LEU A 140 -7.33 18.41 5.45
N LYS A 141 -6.69 19.50 5.04
CA LYS A 141 -6.66 20.73 5.87
C LYS A 141 -8.11 21.03 6.29
N PRO A 142 -8.39 21.52 7.50
CA PRO A 142 -9.75 21.70 8.01
C PRO A 142 -10.52 22.74 7.19
N LEU A 143 -11.05 22.32 6.05
CA LEU A 143 -11.97 23.07 5.21
C LEU A 143 -13.32 22.38 5.37
N MET A 144 -14.13 22.96 6.26
CA MET A 144 -15.58 22.76 6.35
C MET A 144 -16.02 21.29 6.31
N LEU A 145 -15.65 20.51 7.32
CA LEU A 145 -16.34 19.26 7.61
C LEU A 145 -17.80 19.57 8.05
N PRO A 146 -18.77 18.70 7.73
CA PRO A 146 -20.06 18.72 8.41
C PRO A 146 -19.84 18.60 9.92
N SER A 147 -20.74 19.19 10.70
CA SER A 147 -20.57 19.39 12.13
C SER A 147 -20.14 18.10 12.84
N LEU A 148 -19.18 18.18 13.77
CA LEU A 148 -18.69 17.05 14.58
C LEU A 148 -19.84 16.21 15.19
N SER A 149 -20.98 16.85 15.46
CA SER A 149 -22.22 16.21 15.93
C SER A 149 -22.81 15.15 14.98
N ASP A 150 -22.54 15.21 13.69
CA ASP A 150 -23.07 14.25 12.70
C ASP A 150 -22.19 12.98 12.61
N LEU A 151 -20.90 13.08 12.95
CA LEU A 151 -19.94 11.97 12.93
C LEU A 151 -19.84 11.24 14.28
N GLU A 152 -20.17 11.88 15.40
CA GLU A 152 -20.21 11.23 16.72
C GLU A 152 -21.36 10.21 16.85
N ASN A 153 -22.44 10.36 16.06
CA ASN A 153 -23.60 9.46 16.08
C ASN A 153 -23.47 8.25 15.13
N ALA A 154 -22.57 8.31 14.15
CA ALA A 154 -22.22 7.17 13.32
C ALA A 154 -20.99 6.52 13.95
N ASN A 155 -21.07 5.25 14.37
CA ASN A 155 -19.89 4.47 14.79
C ASN A 155 -18.76 4.70 13.78
N PHE A 156 -17.77 5.53 14.13
CA PHE A 156 -16.78 6.06 13.19
C PHE A 156 -16.01 4.92 12.51
N ASP A 157 -15.75 3.86 13.28
CA ASP A 157 -15.23 2.59 12.79
C ASP A 157 -16.14 2.00 11.69
N HIS A 158 -17.45 1.92 11.88
CA HIS A 158 -18.37 1.34 10.89
C HIS A 158 -18.47 2.18 9.60
N ALA A 159 -18.35 3.51 9.69
CA ALA A 159 -18.37 4.39 8.54
C ALA A 159 -17.09 4.24 7.68
N LEU A 160 -15.92 4.14 8.32
CA LEU A 160 -14.65 3.85 7.65
C LEU A 160 -14.64 2.47 6.97
N TRP A 161 -15.38 1.50 7.50
CA TRP A 161 -15.56 0.19 6.88
C TRP A 161 -16.43 0.23 5.61
N LEU A 162 -17.48 1.05 5.58
CA LEU A 162 -18.47 1.05 4.48
C LEU A 162 -18.07 1.88 3.26
N ASN A 163 -17.24 2.92 3.42
CA ASN A 163 -16.80 3.76 2.29
C ASN A 163 -15.46 4.47 2.58
N PRO A 164 -14.32 3.75 2.54
CA PRO A 164 -13.01 4.28 2.93
C PRO A 164 -12.48 5.42 2.04
N ARG A 165 -13.15 5.72 0.92
CA ARG A 165 -12.79 6.77 -0.06
C ARG A 165 -13.46 8.13 0.18
N LYS A 166 -14.43 8.24 1.09
CA LYS A 166 -15.31 9.43 1.20
C LYS A 166 -15.26 10.14 2.55
N ILE A 167 -14.44 9.68 3.49
CA ILE A 167 -14.40 10.24 4.84
C ILE A 167 -13.04 10.92 5.02
N PRO A 168 -12.99 12.26 5.10
CA PRO A 168 -11.76 12.99 5.36
C PRO A 168 -11.14 12.57 6.69
N ARG A 169 -9.81 12.44 6.72
CA ARG A 169 -9.09 11.87 7.88
C ARG A 169 -8.14 12.89 8.48
N PRO A 170 -8.37 13.36 9.71
CA PRO A 170 -7.47 14.32 10.34
C PRO A 170 -6.06 13.75 10.55
N SER A 171 -5.00 14.54 10.33
CA SER A 171 -3.60 14.09 10.49
C SER A 171 -3.25 13.73 11.93
N ASP A 172 -3.87 14.38 12.92
CA ASP A 172 -3.77 14.04 14.34
C ASP A 172 -4.33 12.65 14.65
N LYS A 173 -5.23 12.11 13.81
CA LYS A 173 -5.77 10.76 13.93
C LYS A 173 -4.88 9.68 13.31
N LEU A 174 -3.86 10.05 12.54
CA LEU A 174 -2.87 9.09 12.03
C LEU A 174 -2.11 8.43 13.19
N PHE A 175 -1.76 9.21 14.21
CA PHE A 175 -1.13 8.71 15.43
C PHE A 175 -1.98 7.67 16.15
N ASP A 176 -3.29 7.95 16.29
CA ASP A 176 -4.26 7.04 16.91
C ASP A 176 -4.36 5.73 16.12
N SER A 177 -4.35 5.80 14.78
CA SER A 177 -4.46 4.63 13.92
C SER A 177 -3.28 3.65 14.06
N LEU A 178 -2.08 4.17 14.39
CA LEU A 178 -0.87 3.37 14.55
C LEU A 178 -0.61 2.94 16.00
N GLN A 179 -1.35 3.48 16.99
CA GLN A 179 -1.21 3.07 18.40
C GLN A 179 -1.23 1.55 18.63
N PRO A 180 -2.06 0.75 17.93
CA PRO A 180 -2.08 -0.69 18.12
C PRO A 180 -0.73 -1.39 17.88
N LEU A 181 0.21 -0.80 17.14
CA LEU A 181 1.57 -1.34 16.97
C LEU A 181 2.31 -1.47 18.30
N PHE A 182 2.09 -0.55 19.24
CA PHE A 182 2.78 -0.55 20.53
C PHE A 182 2.26 -1.64 21.49
N LEU A 183 1.27 -2.43 21.07
CA LEU A 183 0.77 -3.60 21.81
C LEU A 183 1.45 -4.91 21.36
N ILE A 184 2.30 -4.88 20.32
CA ILE A 184 3.02 -6.05 19.82
C ILE A 184 4.01 -6.57 20.87
N LYS A 185 3.96 -7.88 21.15
CA LYS A 185 4.79 -8.52 22.19
C LYS A 185 6.29 -8.60 21.88
N HIS A 186 6.68 -8.59 20.59
CA HIS A 186 8.07 -8.82 20.16
C HIS A 186 8.57 -7.75 19.19
N PRO A 187 8.71 -6.49 19.65
CA PRO A 187 9.04 -5.37 18.76
C PRO A 187 10.44 -5.48 18.13
N LYS A 188 11.44 -6.03 18.85
CA LYS A 188 12.83 -6.17 18.38
C LYS A 188 13.02 -7.06 17.15
N GLY A 189 12.08 -7.97 16.91
CA GLY A 189 12.09 -8.87 15.77
C GLY A 189 11.07 -8.49 14.71
N PHE A 190 10.43 -7.33 14.84
CA PHE A 190 9.32 -6.92 13.98
C PHE A 190 9.83 -6.03 12.86
N TRP A 191 9.54 -6.42 11.62
CA TRP A 191 9.77 -5.65 10.41
C TRP A 191 8.47 -4.97 9.97
N LEU A 192 8.54 -3.65 9.82
CA LEU A 192 7.41 -2.80 9.51
C LEU A 192 7.75 -1.91 8.33
N GLN A 193 6.95 -1.98 7.27
CA GLN A 193 6.99 -1.04 6.16
C GLN A 193 5.77 -0.11 6.25
N LEU A 194 6.01 1.19 6.21
CA LEU A 194 4.99 2.23 6.14
C LEU A 194 4.98 2.78 4.71
N ALA A 195 3.97 2.38 3.93
CA ALA A 195 3.83 2.79 2.53
C ALA A 195 2.94 4.03 2.44
N ILE A 196 3.52 5.20 2.19
CA ILE A 196 2.80 6.47 2.18
C ILE A 196 2.15 6.69 0.82
N LEU A 197 0.84 6.89 0.79
CA LEU A 197 0.05 7.22 -0.39
C LEU A 197 -0.31 8.71 -0.30
N ALA A 198 0.24 9.53 -1.19
CA ALA A 198 -0.03 10.97 -1.26
C ALA A 198 -0.31 11.39 -2.71
N ASN A 199 -1.07 12.49 -2.91
CA ASN A 199 -1.41 13.04 -4.22
C ASN A 199 -0.70 14.36 -4.55
N SER A 200 -0.06 15.02 -3.57
CA SER A 200 0.92 16.08 -3.80
C SER A 200 2.18 15.93 -2.92
N ARG A 201 3.26 16.64 -3.28
CA ARG A 201 4.48 16.68 -2.48
C ARG A 201 4.24 17.29 -1.10
N GLU A 202 3.44 18.35 -1.00
CA GLU A 202 3.11 18.98 0.28
C GLU A 202 2.33 18.02 1.18
N GLU A 203 1.43 17.22 0.61
CA GLU A 203 0.71 16.17 1.33
C GLU A 203 1.69 15.12 1.86
N LEU A 204 2.60 14.63 1.00
CA LEU A 204 3.62 13.66 1.37
C LEU A 204 4.50 14.17 2.52
N GLU A 205 5.08 15.35 2.38
CA GLU A 205 5.98 15.93 3.38
C GLU A 205 5.25 16.26 4.68
N GLY A 206 3.99 16.72 4.60
CA GLY A 206 3.15 16.93 5.77
C GLY A 206 2.90 15.64 6.55
N ILE A 207 2.68 14.52 5.88
CA ILE A 207 2.56 13.19 6.51
C ILE A 207 3.88 12.79 7.15
N LEU A 208 4.99 12.92 6.42
CA LEU A 208 6.32 12.54 6.91
C LEU A 208 6.70 13.32 8.18
N GLU A 209 6.49 14.64 8.21
CA GLU A 209 6.70 15.44 9.42
C GLU A 209 5.78 15.02 10.55
N GLY A 210 4.49 14.82 10.26
CA GLY A 210 3.52 14.34 11.25
C GLY A 210 3.87 12.96 11.83
N MET A 211 4.54 12.11 11.04
CA MET A 211 4.96 10.78 11.44
C MET A 211 6.28 10.75 12.22
N ARG A 212 7.07 11.83 12.25
CA ARG A 212 8.39 11.87 12.90
C ARG A 212 8.35 11.41 14.37
N PRO A 213 7.40 11.84 15.23
CA PRO A 213 7.30 11.34 16.60
C PRO A 213 7.00 9.85 16.69
N ILE A 214 6.18 9.32 15.78
CA ILE A 214 5.80 7.90 15.74
C ILE A 214 6.99 7.06 15.29
N TYR A 215 7.67 7.49 14.23
CA TYR A 215 8.85 6.81 13.69
C TYR A 215 9.92 6.67 14.77
N SER A 216 10.26 7.76 15.47
CA SER A 216 11.21 7.73 16.60
C SER A 216 10.77 6.71 17.65
N ARG A 217 9.52 6.77 18.10
CA ARG A 217 8.99 5.87 19.13
C ARG A 217 9.02 4.40 18.69
N LEU A 218 8.72 4.10 17.42
CA LEU A 218 8.81 2.74 16.87
C LEU A 218 10.26 2.23 16.88
N LYS A 219 11.22 3.06 16.44
CA LYS A 219 12.65 2.72 16.47
C LYS A 219 13.17 2.51 17.89
N ASP A 220 12.79 3.38 18.83
CA ASP A 220 13.14 3.27 20.25
C ASP A 220 12.59 1.99 20.89
N THR A 221 11.42 1.53 20.45
CA THR A 221 10.81 0.28 20.88
C THR A 221 11.51 -0.95 20.27
N GLY A 222 12.34 -0.75 19.24
CA GLY A 222 13.17 -1.77 18.60
C GLY A 222 12.63 -2.28 17.26
N PHE A 223 11.59 -1.65 16.69
CA PHE A 223 11.08 -2.03 15.38
C PHE A 223 12.13 -1.79 14.28
N LYS A 224 12.16 -2.67 13.29
CA LYS A 224 12.84 -2.41 12.01
C LYS A 224 11.84 -1.72 11.09
N VAL A 225 11.88 -0.39 11.07
CA VAL A 225 10.93 0.43 10.31
C VAL A 225 11.56 0.90 9.01
N GLU A 226 10.86 0.65 7.91
CA GLU A 226 11.12 1.22 6.59
C GLU A 226 9.93 2.09 6.19
N VAL A 227 10.20 3.23 5.55
CA VAL A 227 9.16 4.09 4.99
C VAL A 227 9.37 4.18 3.49
N THR A 228 8.33 3.89 2.72
CA THR A 228 8.37 3.89 1.27
C THR A 228 7.25 4.74 0.70
N PHE A 229 7.48 5.33 -0.46
CA PHE A 229 6.43 5.99 -1.22
C PHE A 229 5.62 4.95 -1.99
N GLY A 230 4.32 4.87 -1.72
CA GLY A 230 3.40 4.10 -2.54
C GLY A 230 2.84 5.02 -3.62
N ALA A 231 3.34 4.86 -4.85
CA ALA A 231 2.99 5.74 -5.96
C ALA A 231 1.47 5.82 -6.17
N VAL A 232 0.98 7.06 -6.26
CA VAL A 232 -0.29 7.39 -6.91
C VAL A 232 0.10 8.00 -8.26
N GLU A 233 -0.66 7.71 -9.34
CA GLU A 233 -0.35 8.07 -10.74
C GLU A 233 0.12 9.53 -11.00
N LYS A 234 -0.06 10.42 -10.03
CA LYS A 234 0.14 11.87 -10.15
C LYS A 234 1.43 12.41 -9.54
N ILE A 235 2.17 11.63 -8.76
CA ILE A 235 3.45 12.10 -8.20
C ILE A 235 4.52 11.07 -8.47
N HIS A 236 5.64 11.56 -8.99
CA HIS A 236 6.87 10.80 -9.05
C HIS A 236 7.83 11.29 -7.97
N TYR A 237 8.35 10.40 -7.14
CA TYR A 237 9.17 10.75 -5.97
C TYR A 237 10.14 9.60 -5.64
N VAL A 238 11.09 9.85 -4.74
CA VAL A 238 12.00 8.79 -4.24
C VAL A 238 11.20 7.64 -3.61
N GLU A 239 11.48 6.40 -4.01
CA GLU A 239 10.77 5.21 -3.51
C GLU A 239 11.00 5.00 -2.01
N HIS A 240 12.23 5.19 -1.53
CA HIS A 240 12.57 5.02 -0.12
C HIS A 240 12.61 6.36 0.60
N LEU A 241 11.75 6.51 1.61
CA LEU A 241 11.55 7.74 2.38
C LEU A 241 12.20 7.68 3.77
N THR A 242 12.78 6.55 4.16
CA THR A 242 13.38 6.37 5.50
C THR A 242 14.43 7.44 5.83
N GLY A 243 15.20 7.88 4.83
CA GLY A 243 16.24 8.90 4.99
C GLY A 243 15.71 10.22 5.56
N PHE A 244 14.45 10.58 5.26
CA PHE A 244 13.79 11.77 5.80
C PHE A 244 13.85 11.86 7.33
N PHE A 245 13.69 10.71 8.01
CA PHE A 245 13.66 10.66 9.46
C PHE A 245 15.05 10.67 10.09
N GLU A 246 16.08 10.38 9.29
CA GLU A 246 17.46 10.17 9.74
C GLU A 246 18.39 11.35 9.38
N CYS A 247 17.91 12.34 8.61
CA CYS A 247 18.68 13.52 8.21
C CYS A 247 17.97 14.85 8.56
N SER A 248 18.68 15.96 8.35
CA SER A 248 18.10 17.29 8.45
C SER A 248 17.19 17.59 7.24
N ARG A 249 16.34 18.61 7.36
CA ARG A 249 15.47 19.03 6.25
C ARG A 249 16.28 19.47 5.02
N GLU A 250 17.36 20.19 5.25
CA GLU A 250 18.27 20.67 4.21
C GLU A 250 18.94 19.50 3.46
N ASP A 251 19.41 18.49 4.20
CA ASP A 251 19.99 17.28 3.60
C ASP A 251 18.95 16.49 2.80
N TRP A 252 17.71 16.43 3.29
CA TRP A 252 16.62 15.75 2.61
C TRP A 252 16.27 16.41 1.28
N ASP A 253 16.15 17.74 1.26
CA ASP A 253 15.87 18.49 0.06
C ASP A 253 17.00 18.30 -0.98
N ALA A 254 18.26 18.26 -0.54
CA ALA A 254 19.40 17.95 -1.41
C ALA A 254 19.38 16.51 -1.96
N ILE A 255 18.96 15.51 -1.18
CA ILE A 255 18.79 14.12 -1.63
C ILE A 255 17.72 14.03 -2.72
N ILE A 256 16.60 14.73 -2.54
CA ILE A 256 15.51 14.77 -3.52
C ILE A 256 15.98 15.41 -4.82
N GLU A 257 16.64 16.55 -4.73
CA GLU A 257 17.20 17.22 -5.92
C GLU A 257 18.17 16.30 -6.66
N ALA A 258 19.08 15.63 -5.93
CA ALA A 258 20.01 14.68 -6.52
C ALA A 258 19.30 13.49 -7.21
N TYR A 259 18.20 12.99 -6.62
CA TYR A 259 17.39 11.94 -7.24
C TYR A 259 16.80 12.40 -8.57
N PHE A 260 16.20 13.60 -8.62
CA PHE A 260 15.62 14.13 -9.84
C PHE A 260 16.64 14.45 -10.94
N VAL A 261 17.90 14.69 -10.57
CA VAL A 261 19.01 14.86 -11.51
C VAL A 261 19.56 13.51 -12.01
N ALA A 262 19.62 12.51 -11.13
CA ALA A 262 20.22 11.20 -11.44
C ALA A 262 19.28 10.25 -12.19
N GLU A 263 17.97 10.44 -12.07
CA GLU A 263 16.99 9.62 -12.76
C GLU A 263 17.03 9.89 -14.28
N PRO A 264 16.99 8.85 -15.14
CA PRO A 264 17.01 9.05 -16.58
C PRO A 264 15.92 10.03 -17.00
N ASP A 265 16.35 11.09 -17.67
CA ASP A 265 15.51 12.20 -18.08
C ASP A 265 14.37 11.63 -18.91
N LEU A 266 13.13 11.91 -18.48
CA LEU A 266 11.95 11.58 -19.26
C LEU A 266 12.06 12.34 -20.58
N ALA A 267 11.89 11.68 -21.73
CA ALA A 267 11.83 12.45 -22.97
C ALA A 267 10.55 13.30 -22.95
N ILE A 268 10.61 14.56 -23.39
CA ILE A 268 9.42 15.43 -23.43
C ILE A 268 8.32 14.75 -24.27
N GLU A 269 8.74 14.04 -25.31
CA GLU A 269 7.89 13.27 -26.22
C GLU A 269 7.12 12.13 -25.53
N ASP A 270 7.64 11.60 -24.41
CA ASP A 270 7.02 10.52 -23.64
C ASP A 270 5.90 11.02 -22.70
N ILE A 271 5.74 12.34 -22.54
CA ILE A 271 4.63 12.91 -21.76
C ILE A 271 3.33 12.71 -22.56
N ALA A 272 2.41 11.89 -22.04
CA ALA A 272 1.19 11.51 -22.75
C ALA A 272 0.21 12.67 -22.96
N ASP A 273 0.13 13.60 -22.00
CA ASP A 273 -0.77 14.75 -22.06
C ASP A 273 -0.14 15.90 -22.88
N PRO A 274 -0.77 16.36 -23.98
CA PRO A 274 -0.22 17.37 -24.88
C PRO A 274 -0.09 18.76 -24.26
N GLY A 275 -1.04 19.16 -23.41
CA GLY A 275 -1.01 20.44 -22.71
C GLY A 275 0.15 20.48 -21.70
N THR A 276 0.29 19.40 -20.93
CA THR A 276 1.40 19.20 -20.01
C THR A 276 2.74 19.15 -20.75
N ARG A 277 2.80 18.47 -21.90
CA ARG A 277 4.00 18.43 -22.75
C ARG A 277 4.43 19.83 -23.21
N TYR A 278 3.47 20.66 -23.63
CA TYR A 278 3.73 22.05 -24.02
C TYR A 278 4.26 22.89 -22.85
N LEU A 279 3.63 22.79 -21.68
CA LEU A 279 4.05 23.49 -20.47
C LEU A 279 5.47 23.09 -20.05
N VAL A 280 5.78 21.79 -20.08
CA VAL A 280 7.11 21.27 -19.75
C VAL A 280 8.15 21.69 -20.79
N SER A 281 7.80 21.75 -22.06
CA SER A 281 8.67 22.26 -23.13
C SER A 281 9.01 23.73 -22.90
N ASN A 282 8.02 24.58 -22.62
CA ASN A 282 8.23 26.00 -22.35
C ASN A 282 9.06 26.21 -21.06
N ALA A 283 8.81 25.42 -20.03
CA ALA A 283 9.58 25.47 -18.79
C ALA A 283 11.04 25.01 -19.01
N ARG A 284 11.30 24.04 -19.89
CA ARG A 284 12.65 23.60 -20.28
C ARG A 284 13.45 24.70 -20.95
N GLU A 285 12.82 25.55 -21.76
CA GLU A 285 13.47 26.71 -22.38
C GLU A 285 13.90 27.76 -21.34
N GLN A 286 13.08 27.96 -20.31
CA GLN A 286 13.36 28.92 -19.24
C GLN A 286 14.36 28.38 -18.20
N PHE A 287 14.33 27.07 -17.97
CA PHE A 287 15.16 26.37 -17.00
C PHE A 287 15.92 25.21 -17.67
N PRO A 288 16.90 25.49 -18.56
CA PRO A 288 17.57 24.47 -19.37
C PRO A 288 18.43 23.47 -18.56
N GLY A 289 18.68 23.77 -17.28
CA GLY A 289 19.38 22.87 -16.35
C GLY A 289 18.45 21.93 -15.57
N TRP A 290 17.12 22.06 -15.71
CA TRP A 290 16.15 21.24 -14.99
C TRP A 290 15.76 20.02 -15.82
N SER A 291 15.62 18.87 -15.14
CA SER A 291 15.14 17.64 -15.80
C SER A 291 13.68 17.79 -16.23
N VAL A 292 13.29 17.11 -17.31
CA VAL A 292 11.91 17.10 -17.83
C VAL A 292 10.95 16.62 -16.74
N ARG A 293 11.39 15.68 -15.91
CA ARG A 293 10.60 15.20 -14.76
C ARG A 293 10.40 16.27 -13.70
N TYR A 294 11.43 17.02 -13.36
CA TYR A 294 11.31 18.10 -12.39
C TYR A 294 10.37 19.19 -12.91
N LEU A 295 10.47 19.52 -14.20
CA LEU A 295 9.56 20.46 -14.87
C LEU A 295 8.12 19.93 -14.93
N LEU A 296 7.94 18.62 -15.14
CA LEU A 296 6.64 17.95 -15.12
C LEU A 296 5.97 18.05 -13.75
N GLN A 297 6.73 17.81 -12.68
CA GLN A 297 6.22 17.97 -11.31
C GLN A 297 5.92 19.44 -10.99
N TYR A 298 6.84 20.34 -11.34
CA TYR A 298 6.68 21.79 -11.11
C TYR A 298 5.45 22.37 -11.81
N THR A 299 5.19 21.96 -13.06
CA THR A 299 4.01 22.40 -13.83
C THR A 299 2.69 21.82 -13.29
N GLN A 300 2.72 20.69 -12.60
CA GLN A 300 1.57 20.09 -11.92
C GLN A 300 1.29 20.72 -10.55
N GLU A 301 2.33 21.11 -9.82
CA GLU A 301 2.23 21.72 -8.48
C GLU A 301 1.85 23.21 -8.55
N GLU A 302 2.34 23.95 -9.55
CA GLU A 302 2.12 25.40 -9.67
C GLU A 302 1.53 25.84 -11.03
N PRO A 303 0.33 25.38 -11.41
CA PRO A 303 -0.26 25.71 -12.71
C PRO A 303 -0.51 27.22 -12.90
N ALA A 304 -0.68 27.98 -11.80
CA ALA A 304 -0.91 29.42 -11.82
C ALA A 304 0.36 30.25 -12.15
N MET A 305 1.56 29.72 -11.92
CA MET A 305 2.80 30.38 -12.38
C MET A 305 2.94 30.29 -13.91
N PHE A 306 2.29 29.31 -14.52
CA PHE A 306 2.26 29.13 -15.97
C PHE A 306 0.97 29.64 -16.63
N SER A 307 -0.02 30.11 -15.86
CA SER A 307 -1.23 30.68 -16.44
C SER A 307 -1.01 32.05 -17.09
N GLY A 308 0.11 32.72 -16.82
CA GLY A 308 0.54 33.93 -17.54
C GLY A 308 1.09 33.66 -18.96
N PHE A 309 1.17 32.40 -19.39
CA PHE A 309 1.47 32.04 -20.78
C PHE A 309 0.20 31.88 -21.64
N TYR A 310 -0.99 32.01 -21.03
CA TYR A 310 -2.28 32.08 -21.72
C TYR A 310 -2.80 33.52 -21.77
N ASP A 311 -1.94 34.48 -22.13
CA ASP A 311 -2.39 35.87 -22.34
C ASP A 311 -3.05 36.08 -23.73
N ASP A 312 -3.19 35.02 -24.53
CA ASP A 312 -3.96 35.07 -25.77
C ASP A 312 -4.76 33.77 -25.95
N ASP A 313 -6.06 33.80 -25.67
CA ASP A 313 -7.02 32.71 -25.95
C ASP A 313 -6.99 32.27 -27.43
N SER A 314 -6.34 33.04 -28.30
CA SER A 314 -6.11 32.69 -29.71
C SER A 314 -5.12 31.55 -29.92
N ASP A 315 -4.15 31.34 -29.03
CA ASP A 315 -3.10 30.32 -29.22
C ASP A 315 -3.60 28.89 -28.91
N ILE A 316 -4.53 28.73 -27.97
CA ILE A 316 -5.14 27.41 -27.67
C ILE A 316 -6.06 26.98 -28.82
N ASP A 317 -6.91 27.89 -29.30
CA ASP A 317 -7.83 27.64 -30.42
C ASP A 317 -7.07 27.38 -31.74
N GLU A 318 -5.94 28.05 -31.96
CA GLU A 318 -5.08 27.82 -33.13
C GLU A 318 -4.30 26.50 -33.03
N MET A 319 -3.87 26.10 -31.83
CA MET A 319 -3.21 24.81 -31.60
C MET A 319 -4.18 23.62 -31.75
N GLU A 320 -5.41 23.73 -31.23
CA GLU A 320 -6.46 22.71 -31.45
C GLU A 320 -6.89 22.64 -32.93
N ARG A 321 -6.92 23.78 -33.65
CA ARG A 321 -7.26 23.83 -35.08
C ARG A 321 -6.15 23.21 -35.95
N ASN A 322 -4.88 23.55 -35.70
CA ASN A 322 -3.73 22.98 -36.42
C ASN A 322 -3.60 21.47 -36.19
N TRP A 323 -3.95 20.99 -35.00
CA TRP A 323 -3.89 19.57 -34.70
C TRP A 323 -5.01 18.76 -35.40
N ASN A 324 -6.22 19.31 -35.48
CA ASN A 324 -7.32 18.69 -36.22
C ASN A 324 -7.07 18.65 -37.74
N GLU A 325 -6.36 19.64 -38.31
CA GLU A 325 -5.99 19.63 -39.73
C GLU A 325 -4.85 18.65 -40.06
N ALA A 326 -3.94 18.39 -39.12
CA ALA A 326 -2.81 17.48 -39.32
C ALA A 326 -3.17 15.98 -39.22
N PHE A 327 -4.29 15.63 -38.57
CA PHE A 327 -4.66 14.23 -38.27
C PHE A 327 -6.01 13.76 -38.85
N LEU A 328 -6.73 14.59 -39.61
CA LEU A 328 -7.87 14.10 -40.38
C LEU A 328 -7.40 13.44 -41.69
N PRO A 329 -7.75 12.17 -41.97
CA PRO A 329 -7.46 11.56 -43.26
C PRO A 329 -8.24 12.30 -44.33
N SER A 330 -7.57 12.68 -45.43
CA SER A 330 -8.22 13.16 -46.65
C SER A 330 -9.10 12.05 -47.23
N THR A 331 -10.35 11.95 -46.80
CA THR A 331 -11.33 11.05 -47.41
C THR A 331 -11.81 11.65 -48.72
N PHE A 332 -11.17 11.16 -49.79
CA PHE A 332 -11.73 10.80 -51.08
C PHE A 332 -13.16 11.27 -51.39
N GLY A 333 -13.23 12.19 -52.35
CA GLY A 333 -13.64 11.79 -53.70
C GLY A 333 -15.09 11.33 -53.85
N SER A 334 -15.94 12.31 -54.12
CA SER A 334 -17.15 12.17 -54.92
C SER A 334 -16.94 11.24 -56.12
N ASN A 335 -17.77 10.21 -56.24
CA ASN A 335 -18.09 9.63 -57.54
C ASN A 335 -19.61 9.46 -57.67
N THR A 336 -20.10 10.07 -58.73
CA THR A 336 -21.46 10.20 -59.23
C THR A 336 -22.11 8.87 -59.64
N MET A 337 -23.41 8.76 -59.37
CA MET A 337 -24.40 8.43 -60.41
C MET A 337 -25.59 9.37 -60.26
#